data_AF-A0A5C6UY84-F1
#
_entry.id   AF-A0A5C6UY84-F1
#
_cell.length_a   1.000
_cell.length_b   1.000
_cell.length_c   1.000
_cell.angle_alpha   90.00
_cell.angle_beta   90.00
_cell.angle_gamma   90.00
#
_symmetry.space_group_name_H-M   'P 1'
#
loop_
_entity.id
_entity.type
_entity.pdbx_description
1 polymer ?
#
loop_
_entity_poly.entity_id
_entity_poly.type
_entity_poly.pdbx_seq_one_letter_code
_entity_poly.pdbx_strand_id
1 'polypeptide(L)'
;MGENERPARNLSVALREMRRIYAATGLEIHTITYNDLEGRYGQTLAVPQSTEALCTDMREAMSEAALPGLNVAVVRHYAQGGLLGLSCGIPGFPSRPDISNSEVTVAGFLLAHDPWLFGSVMAHEMGHYLGLFHTTEFHGLLHDPIDDTLECHWSQDYTRDRVLSADECAEHGGIYNMFWSGPQESDFLQHTVTEGQRFVLMRNPMVETY
;
A
#
# COMPACT_ATOMS: atom_id res chain seq x y z
N MET A 1 14.63 -25.51 -10.46
CA MET A 1 14.11 -24.43 -9.60
C MET A 1 13.01 -25.03 -8.78
N GLY A 2 13.20 -25.18 -7.48
CA GLY A 2 12.22 -25.79 -6.58
C GLY A 2 11.01 -24.88 -6.37
N GLU A 3 9.83 -25.45 -6.12
CA GLU A 3 8.58 -24.69 -5.90
C GLU A 3 8.69 -23.66 -4.76
N ASN A 4 9.57 -23.90 -3.78
CA ASN A 4 9.81 -22.98 -2.65
C ASN A 4 10.82 -21.85 -2.94
N GLU A 5 11.58 -21.90 -4.04
CA GLU A 5 12.57 -20.84 -4.38
C GLU A 5 11.89 -19.62 -5.03
N ARG A 6 10.74 -19.84 -5.68
CA ARG A 6 10.03 -18.79 -6.42
C ARG A 6 9.37 -17.75 -5.50
N PRO A 7 8.64 -18.13 -4.42
CA PRO A 7 8.06 -17.16 -3.48
C PRO A 7 9.11 -16.29 -2.78
N ALA A 8 10.21 -16.89 -2.32
CA ALA A 8 11.29 -16.15 -1.66
C ALA A 8 11.96 -15.12 -2.59
N ARG A 9 12.19 -15.50 -3.85
CA ARG A 9 12.69 -14.58 -4.88
C ARG A 9 11.73 -13.43 -5.13
N ASN A 10 10.43 -13.72 -5.26
CA ASN A 10 9.41 -12.71 -5.54
C ASN A 10 9.26 -11.73 -4.38
N LEU A 11 9.28 -12.22 -3.13
CA LEU A 11 9.28 -11.35 -1.95
C LEU A 11 10.51 -10.44 -1.93
N SER A 12 11.68 -10.99 -2.28
CA SER A 12 12.89 -10.18 -2.39
C SER A 12 12.79 -9.08 -3.46
N VAL A 13 12.08 -9.33 -4.58
CA VAL A 13 11.81 -8.32 -5.62
C VAL A 13 10.89 -7.24 -5.07
N ALA A 14 9.77 -7.62 -4.47
CA ALA A 14 8.80 -6.69 -3.92
C ALA A 14 9.40 -5.77 -2.86
N LEU A 15 10.16 -6.33 -1.92
CA LEU A 15 10.82 -5.57 -0.87
C LEU A 15 11.87 -4.58 -1.41
N ARG A 16 12.56 -4.94 -2.51
CA ARG A 16 13.47 -4.00 -3.18
C ARG A 16 12.70 -2.85 -3.81
N GLU A 17 11.56 -3.12 -4.43
CA GLU A 17 10.76 -2.07 -5.05
C GLU A 17 10.17 -1.10 -4.01
N MET A 18 9.54 -1.65 -2.97
CA MET A 18 9.06 -0.86 -1.83
C MET A 18 10.17 0.00 -1.22
N ARG A 19 11.36 -0.57 -0.99
CA ARG A 19 12.52 0.18 -0.49
C ARG A 19 12.97 1.26 -1.46
N ARG A 20 12.96 1.00 -2.77
CA ARG A 20 13.36 1.97 -3.79
C ARG A 20 12.45 3.20 -3.80
N ILE A 21 11.14 3.00 -3.66
CA ILE A 21 10.14 4.08 -3.61
C ILE A 21 10.41 5.00 -2.42
N TYR A 22 10.57 4.46 -1.20
CA TYR A 22 10.88 5.27 -0.02
C TYR A 22 12.29 5.84 -0.03
N ALA A 23 13.28 5.13 -0.57
CA ALA A 23 14.65 5.65 -0.69
C ALA A 23 14.71 6.90 -1.58
N ALA A 24 13.81 7.05 -2.56
CA ALA A 24 13.71 8.26 -3.38
C ALA A 24 13.36 9.50 -2.55
N THR A 25 12.74 9.34 -1.38
CA THR A 25 12.49 10.41 -0.41
C THR A 25 13.53 10.48 0.71
N GLY A 26 14.61 9.71 0.61
CA GLY A 26 15.63 9.63 1.65
C GLY A 26 15.18 8.90 2.91
N LEU A 27 14.09 8.12 2.84
CA LEU A 27 13.65 7.24 3.92
C LEU A 27 14.24 5.84 3.72
N GLU A 28 14.82 5.29 4.78
CA GLU A 28 15.32 3.92 4.79
C GLU A 28 14.39 3.03 5.61
N ILE A 29 13.98 1.90 5.02
CA ILE A 29 13.29 0.83 5.75
C ILE A 29 14.35 -0.16 6.23
N HIS A 30 14.67 -0.09 7.52
CA HIS A 30 15.68 -0.92 8.17
C HIS A 30 15.19 -2.36 8.39
N THR A 31 14.97 -2.73 9.66
CA THR A 31 14.68 -4.11 10.07
C THR A 31 13.29 -4.52 9.61
N ILE A 32 13.22 -5.63 8.88
CA ILE A 32 11.96 -6.30 8.53
C ILE A 32 11.96 -7.65 9.23
N THR A 33 10.95 -7.89 10.06
CA THR A 33 10.68 -9.17 10.70
C THR A 33 9.52 -9.85 10.01
N TYR A 34 9.57 -11.18 9.94
CA TYR A 34 8.51 -12.00 9.33
C TYR A 34 7.90 -12.87 10.42
N ASN A 35 6.58 -12.91 10.46
CA ASN A 35 5.82 -13.75 11.36
C ASN A 35 4.68 -14.39 10.57
N ASP A 36 4.52 -15.71 10.70
CA ASP A 36 3.36 -16.41 10.16
C ASP A 36 2.19 -16.26 11.13
N LEU A 37 1.04 -15.82 10.62
CA LEU A 37 -0.21 -15.83 11.37
C LEU A 37 -0.87 -17.20 11.22
N GLU A 38 -0.90 -17.95 12.32
CA GLU A 38 -1.49 -19.28 12.38
C GLU A 38 -2.88 -19.26 13.04
N GLY A 39 -3.51 -20.44 13.14
CA GLY A 39 -4.76 -20.61 13.87
C GLY A 39 -5.95 -19.86 13.25
N ARG A 40 -6.80 -19.28 14.10
CA ARG A 40 -8.06 -18.66 13.67
C ARG A 40 -7.82 -17.48 12.72
N TYR A 41 -6.90 -16.59 13.08
CA TYR A 41 -6.63 -15.38 12.30
C TYR A 41 -5.95 -15.69 10.98
N GLY A 42 -5.03 -16.67 10.95
CA GLY A 42 -4.44 -17.15 9.70
C GLY A 42 -5.48 -17.63 8.69
N GLN A 43 -6.61 -18.17 9.16
CA GLN A 43 -7.70 -18.63 8.31
C GLN A 43 -8.64 -17.49 7.89
N THR A 44 -9.05 -16.61 8.82
CA THR A 44 -10.01 -15.54 8.51
C THR A 44 -9.37 -14.43 7.67
N LEU A 45 -8.14 -14.03 8.00
CA LEU A 45 -7.39 -13.00 7.27
C LEU A 45 -6.89 -13.49 5.91
N ALA A 46 -6.85 -14.80 5.65
CA ALA A 46 -6.46 -15.30 4.34
C ALA A 46 -7.43 -14.82 3.25
N VAL A 47 -8.74 -14.74 3.55
CA VAL A 47 -9.77 -14.31 2.58
C VAL A 47 -10.81 -13.43 3.29
N PRO A 48 -10.50 -12.14 3.53
CA PRO A 48 -11.42 -11.23 4.20
C PRO A 48 -12.69 -11.00 3.40
N GLN A 49 -13.83 -10.95 4.10
CA GLN A 49 -15.16 -10.83 3.51
C GLN A 49 -15.59 -9.36 3.30
N SER A 50 -15.06 -8.44 4.10
CA SER A 50 -15.22 -6.99 3.95
C SER A 50 -14.01 -6.26 4.52
N THR A 51 -13.84 -4.99 4.16
CA THR A 51 -12.79 -4.12 4.71
C THR A 51 -12.97 -3.89 6.22
N GLU A 52 -14.21 -3.75 6.69
CA GLU A 52 -14.54 -3.59 8.12
C GLU A 52 -14.19 -4.84 8.94
N ALA A 53 -14.58 -6.03 8.45
CA ALA A 53 -14.25 -7.29 9.11
C ALA A 53 -12.74 -7.53 9.10
N LEU A 54 -12.07 -7.21 7.99
CA LEU A 54 -10.62 -7.29 7.89
C LEU A 54 -9.93 -6.45 8.96
N CYS A 55 -10.23 -5.16 9.05
CA CYS A 55 -9.58 -4.28 10.02
C CYS A 55 -9.88 -4.68 11.48
N THR A 56 -11.05 -5.27 11.73
CA THR A 56 -11.39 -5.81 13.05
C THR A 56 -10.56 -7.05 13.40
N ASP A 57 -10.48 -8.02 12.49
CA ASP A 57 -9.72 -9.27 12.68
C ASP A 57 -8.22 -9.00 12.81
N MET A 58 -7.69 -8.02 12.06
CA MET A 58 -6.29 -7.62 12.12
C MET A 58 -5.92 -7.04 13.48
N ARG A 59 -6.73 -6.11 13.98
CA ARG A 59 -6.55 -5.55 15.33
C ARG A 59 -6.47 -6.65 16.38
N GLU A 60 -7.38 -7.63 16.30
CA GLU A 60 -7.39 -8.75 17.23
C GLU A 60 -6.12 -9.62 17.09
N ALA A 61 -5.73 -9.97 15.85
CA ALA A 61 -4.53 -10.75 15.57
C ALA A 61 -3.25 -10.07 16.04
N MET A 62 -3.13 -8.76 15.85
CA MET A 62 -1.96 -7.97 16.23
C MET A 62 -1.89 -7.74 17.74
N SER A 63 -3.02 -7.65 18.44
CA SER A 63 -3.03 -7.58 19.91
C SER A 63 -2.38 -8.81 20.57
N GLU A 64 -2.41 -9.96 19.89
CA GLU A 64 -1.80 -11.21 20.37
C GLU A 64 -0.34 -11.40 19.90
N ALA A 65 0.03 -10.84 18.74
CA ALA A 65 1.27 -11.22 18.03
C ALA A 65 2.23 -10.06 17.66
N ALA A 66 1.85 -8.79 17.81
CA ALA A 66 2.57 -7.68 17.20
C ALA A 66 3.69 -7.08 18.07
N LEU A 67 4.78 -6.70 17.39
CA LEU A 67 5.82 -5.81 17.90
C LEU A 67 5.48 -4.35 17.50
N PRO A 68 5.97 -3.34 18.25
CA PRO A 68 5.83 -1.94 17.83
C PRO A 68 6.36 -1.71 16.42
N GLY A 69 5.58 -1.04 15.56
CA GLY A 69 5.97 -0.76 14.18
C GLY A 69 4.79 -0.71 13.20
N LEU A 70 5.12 -0.58 11.92
CA LEU A 70 4.15 -0.67 10.82
C LEU A 70 4.03 -2.14 10.44
N ASN A 71 2.85 -2.71 10.71
CA ASN A 71 2.56 -4.11 10.41
C ASN A 71 1.89 -4.23 9.03
N VAL A 72 2.46 -5.06 8.16
CA VAL A 72 1.92 -5.41 6.85
C VAL A 72 1.49 -6.86 6.86
N ALA A 73 0.19 -7.13 6.73
CA ALA A 73 -0.33 -8.48 6.57
C ALA A 73 -0.52 -8.83 5.09
N VAL A 74 -0.10 -10.04 4.72
CA VAL A 74 -0.31 -10.57 3.39
C VAL A 74 -1.53 -11.48 3.40
N VAL A 75 -2.63 -11.02 2.80
CA VAL A 75 -3.87 -11.81 2.65
C VAL A 75 -3.78 -12.60 1.35
N ARG A 76 -4.56 -13.68 1.14
CA ARG A 76 -4.51 -14.41 -0.15
C ARG A 76 -5.15 -13.59 -1.27
N HIS A 77 -6.37 -13.12 -1.02
CA HIS A 77 -7.16 -12.24 -1.88
C HIS A 77 -8.35 -11.70 -1.10
N TYR A 78 -8.96 -10.61 -1.56
CA TYR A 78 -10.18 -10.06 -0.97
C TYR A 78 -11.42 -10.69 -1.62
N ALA A 79 -12.41 -11.10 -0.83
CA ALA A 79 -13.57 -11.84 -1.34
C ALA A 79 -14.40 -11.05 -2.36
N GLN A 80 -14.46 -9.72 -2.23
CA GLN A 80 -15.22 -8.84 -3.12
C GLN A 80 -14.51 -8.53 -4.45
N GLY A 81 -13.23 -8.88 -4.57
CA GLY A 81 -12.41 -8.53 -5.74
C GLY A 81 -12.10 -7.03 -5.83
N GLY A 82 -11.31 -6.63 -6.83
CA GLY A 82 -10.99 -5.24 -7.15
C GLY A 82 -10.00 -4.54 -6.20
N LEU A 83 -9.82 -5.03 -4.97
CA LEU A 83 -8.89 -4.47 -3.99
C LEU A 83 -7.52 -5.15 -4.07
N LEU A 84 -6.44 -4.36 -4.08
CA LEU A 84 -5.05 -4.85 -4.08
C LEU A 84 -4.37 -4.68 -2.73
N GLY A 85 -4.77 -3.68 -1.97
CA GLY A 85 -4.28 -3.38 -0.64
C GLY A 85 -5.31 -2.59 0.16
N LEU A 86 -5.06 -2.44 1.47
CA LEU A 86 -5.85 -1.56 2.33
C LEU A 86 -5.02 -1.14 3.54
N SER A 87 -4.93 0.15 3.79
CA SER A 87 -4.57 0.68 5.11
C SER A 87 -5.80 0.83 5.99
N CYS A 88 -5.83 0.11 7.11
CA CYS A 88 -6.91 0.20 8.09
C CYS A 88 -6.90 1.52 8.87
N GLY A 89 -5.83 2.32 8.73
CA GLY A 89 -5.70 3.66 9.31
C GLY A 89 -5.04 4.66 8.37
N ILE A 90 -5.61 5.87 8.28
CA ILE A 90 -5.07 6.96 7.46
C ILE A 90 -5.06 8.25 8.30
N PRO A 91 -4.00 8.53 9.09
CA PRO A 91 -2.83 7.68 9.35
C PRO A 91 -3.12 6.57 10.36
N GLY A 92 -2.19 5.61 10.46
CA GLY A 92 -2.25 4.55 11.46
C GLY A 92 -1.62 4.91 12.81
N PHE A 93 -1.71 3.98 13.79
CA PHE A 93 -1.23 4.19 15.17
C PHE A 93 -0.15 3.17 15.62
N PRO A 94 1.12 3.38 15.26
CA PRO A 94 2.20 2.38 15.40
C PRO A 94 2.49 1.92 16.84
N SER A 95 2.23 2.77 17.83
CA SER A 95 2.48 2.48 19.25
C SER A 95 1.33 1.74 19.94
N ARG A 96 0.20 1.55 19.25
CA ARG A 96 -1.00 0.85 19.74
C ARG A 96 -1.54 -0.07 18.64
N PRO A 97 -0.88 -1.21 18.37
CA PRO A 97 -1.41 -2.22 17.45
C PRO A 97 -2.71 -2.86 17.94
N ASP A 98 -3.13 -2.60 19.17
CA ASP A 98 -4.35 -3.13 19.80
C ASP A 98 -5.61 -2.28 19.54
N ILE A 99 -5.48 -1.10 18.96
CA ILE A 99 -6.64 -0.26 18.57
C ILE A 99 -6.92 -0.42 17.08
N SER A 100 -8.19 -0.21 16.69
CA SER A 100 -8.54 -0.16 15.26
C SER A 100 -7.67 0.89 14.59
N ASN A 101 -7.15 0.58 13.39
CA ASN A 101 -6.42 1.47 12.51
C ASN A 101 -4.88 1.36 12.55
N SER A 102 -4.29 0.20 12.85
CA SER A 102 -2.83 0.09 13.07
C SER A 102 -2.10 -0.80 12.08
N GLU A 103 -2.73 -1.13 10.94
CA GLU A 103 -2.16 -2.07 9.99
C GLU A 103 -2.44 -1.76 8.52
N VAL A 104 -1.62 -2.40 7.68
CA VAL A 104 -1.70 -2.42 6.22
C VAL A 104 -1.91 -3.86 5.73
N THR A 105 -2.68 -4.03 4.66
CA THR A 105 -2.84 -5.31 3.98
C THR A 105 -2.49 -5.22 2.52
N VAL A 106 -1.97 -6.33 1.97
CA VAL A 106 -1.70 -6.46 0.54
C VAL A 106 -2.12 -7.85 0.05
N ALA A 107 -2.70 -7.91 -1.15
CA ALA A 107 -3.12 -9.14 -1.78
C ALA A 107 -1.93 -9.99 -2.24
N GLY A 108 -1.73 -11.12 -1.56
CA GLY A 108 -0.68 -12.11 -1.78
C GLY A 108 -0.70 -12.78 -3.14
N PHE A 109 -1.81 -12.77 -3.89
CA PHE A 109 -1.80 -13.25 -5.27
C PHE A 109 -0.84 -12.43 -6.15
N LEU A 110 -0.66 -11.13 -5.88
CA LEU A 110 0.29 -10.28 -6.59
C LEU A 110 1.72 -10.75 -6.37
N LEU A 111 2.07 -11.25 -5.17
CA LEU A 111 3.39 -11.79 -4.90
C LEU A 111 3.76 -12.95 -5.85
N ALA A 112 2.78 -13.73 -6.29
CA ALA A 112 3.00 -14.83 -7.24
C ALA A 112 3.07 -14.36 -8.70
N HIS A 113 2.30 -13.35 -9.08
CA HIS A 113 2.08 -12.95 -10.48
C HIS A 113 2.89 -11.71 -10.89
N ASP A 114 2.92 -10.69 -10.03
CA ASP A 114 3.60 -9.42 -10.26
C ASP A 114 4.21 -8.89 -8.94
N PRO A 115 5.43 -9.35 -8.60
CA PRO A 115 6.10 -8.89 -7.38
C PRO A 115 6.51 -7.41 -7.42
N TRP A 116 6.59 -6.77 -8.59
CA TRP A 116 6.87 -5.33 -8.66
C TRP A 116 5.63 -4.54 -8.26
N LEU A 117 4.46 -4.90 -8.80
CA LEU A 117 3.19 -4.34 -8.37
C LEU A 117 2.92 -4.63 -6.89
N PHE A 118 3.22 -5.83 -6.38
CA PHE A 118 3.12 -6.11 -4.93
C PHE A 118 3.94 -5.13 -4.11
N GLY A 119 5.19 -4.85 -4.50
CA GLY A 119 6.05 -3.88 -3.81
C GLY A 119 5.53 -2.44 -3.90
N SER A 120 4.96 -2.06 -5.04
CA SER A 120 4.32 -0.75 -5.25
C SER A 120 3.08 -0.58 -4.37
N VAL A 121 2.23 -1.61 -4.30
CA VAL A 121 1.02 -1.61 -3.45
C VAL A 121 1.40 -1.59 -1.97
N MET A 122 2.44 -2.33 -1.56
CA MET A 122 2.97 -2.20 -0.20
C MET A 122 3.33 -0.74 0.11
N ALA A 123 4.07 -0.08 -0.78
CA ALA A 123 4.45 1.32 -0.57
C ALA A 123 3.24 2.27 -0.55
N HIS A 124 2.23 2.04 -1.40
CA HIS A 124 1.01 2.84 -1.44
C HIS A 124 0.25 2.77 -0.11
N GLU A 125 -0.04 1.56 0.36
CA GLU A 125 -0.80 1.40 1.60
C GLU A 125 0.01 1.82 2.84
N MET A 126 1.33 1.61 2.83
CA MET A 126 2.22 2.17 3.84
C MET A 126 2.23 3.71 3.78
N GLY A 127 2.09 4.31 2.60
CA GLY A 127 1.95 5.76 2.43
C GLY A 127 0.71 6.28 3.15
N HIS A 128 -0.44 5.61 2.96
CA HIS A 128 -1.66 5.90 3.72
C HIS A 128 -1.45 5.79 5.23
N TYR A 129 -0.86 4.68 5.67
CA TYR A 129 -0.53 4.47 7.06
C TYR A 129 0.33 5.59 7.65
N LEU A 130 1.28 6.10 6.86
CA LEU A 130 2.19 7.17 7.26
C LEU A 130 1.59 8.58 7.13
N GLY A 131 0.37 8.70 6.57
CA GLY A 131 -0.42 9.94 6.54
C GLY A 131 -0.60 10.58 5.16
N LEU A 132 -0.26 9.88 4.08
CA LEU A 132 -0.55 10.33 2.72
C LEU A 132 -2.00 9.99 2.33
N PHE A 133 -2.61 10.83 1.51
CA PHE A 133 -3.90 10.57 0.87
C PHE A 133 -3.68 10.27 -0.61
N HIS A 134 -4.73 9.86 -1.30
CA HIS A 134 -4.64 9.74 -2.75
C HIS A 134 -4.36 11.12 -3.36
N THR A 135 -3.39 11.20 -4.26
CA THR A 135 -3.14 12.45 -5.01
C THR A 135 -4.36 12.83 -5.85
N THR A 136 -5.08 11.82 -6.33
CA THR A 136 -6.35 11.96 -7.01
C THR A 136 -7.17 10.68 -6.80
N GLU A 137 -8.40 10.85 -6.34
CA GLU A 137 -9.39 9.78 -6.21
C GLU A 137 -9.92 9.33 -7.58
N PHE A 138 -10.52 8.14 -7.64
CA PHE A 138 -11.01 7.50 -8.88
C PHE A 138 -11.88 8.39 -9.79
N HIS A 139 -12.61 9.35 -9.22
CA HIS A 139 -13.52 10.23 -9.97
C HIS A 139 -12.90 11.60 -10.30
N GLY A 140 -11.66 11.90 -9.88
CA GLY A 140 -10.97 13.16 -10.22
C GLY A 140 -11.59 14.43 -9.64
N LEU A 141 -12.28 14.33 -8.49
CA LEU A 141 -12.94 15.46 -7.80
C LEU A 141 -12.38 15.69 -6.38
N LEU A 142 -11.57 14.76 -5.90
CA LEU A 142 -10.96 14.79 -4.58
C LEU A 142 -9.46 14.54 -4.79
N HIS A 143 -8.66 15.38 -4.15
CA HIS A 143 -7.21 15.45 -4.29
C HIS A 143 -6.60 15.60 -2.89
N ASP A 144 -5.33 15.23 -2.74
CA ASP A 144 -4.61 15.48 -1.49
C ASP A 144 -4.27 16.97 -1.32
N PRO A 145 -4.02 17.46 -0.10
CA PRO A 145 -3.75 18.87 0.15
C PRO A 145 -2.28 19.25 -0.11
N ILE A 146 -1.57 18.53 -0.98
CA ILE A 146 -0.13 18.67 -1.21
C ILE A 146 0.11 19.43 -2.51
N ASP A 147 0.65 20.64 -2.45
CA ASP A 147 0.70 21.53 -3.63
C ASP A 147 1.53 21.01 -4.82
N ASP A 148 2.46 20.07 -4.60
CA ASP A 148 3.35 19.54 -5.64
C ASP A 148 2.91 18.19 -6.24
N THR A 149 1.71 17.72 -5.90
CA THR A 149 1.06 16.59 -6.56
C THR A 149 0.14 17.11 -7.66
N LEU A 150 0.43 16.74 -8.90
CA LEU A 150 -0.48 17.03 -10.03
C LEU A 150 -1.84 16.35 -9.82
N GLU A 151 -2.91 17.13 -10.03
CA GLU A 151 -4.29 16.66 -10.00
C GLU A 151 -4.69 16.09 -11.37
N CYS A 152 -5.28 14.89 -11.39
CA CYS A 152 -5.93 14.37 -12.60
C CYS A 152 -7.43 14.66 -12.57
N HIS A 153 -7.89 15.51 -13.49
CA HIS A 153 -9.31 15.86 -13.57
C HIS A 153 -10.09 14.91 -14.47
N TRP A 154 -11.41 14.91 -14.28
CA TRP A 154 -12.36 14.13 -15.08
C TRP A 154 -12.24 14.30 -16.61
N SER A 155 -11.62 15.38 -17.09
CA SER A 155 -11.35 15.55 -18.52
C SER A 155 -10.40 14.50 -19.11
N GLN A 156 -9.68 13.75 -18.27
CA GLN A 156 -8.76 12.69 -18.66
C GLN A 156 -9.44 11.31 -18.78
N ASP A 157 -10.73 11.16 -18.45
CA ASP A 157 -11.50 9.91 -18.67
C ASP A 157 -11.76 9.70 -20.17
N TYR A 158 -10.70 9.28 -20.88
CA TYR A 158 -10.69 9.07 -22.32
C TYR A 158 -11.46 7.80 -22.70
N THR A 159 -11.43 6.79 -21.83
CA THR A 159 -12.14 5.52 -22.01
C THR A 159 -13.64 5.63 -21.73
N ARG A 160 -14.06 6.65 -20.98
CA ARG A 160 -15.45 6.96 -20.61
C ARG A 160 -16.09 5.88 -19.75
N ASP A 161 -15.28 5.15 -19.00
CA ASP A 161 -15.73 4.08 -18.10
C ASP A 161 -16.11 4.59 -16.71
N ARG A 162 -15.94 5.90 -16.49
CA ARG A 162 -16.22 6.64 -15.25
C ARG A 162 -15.18 6.45 -14.15
N VAL A 163 -13.99 5.97 -14.47
CA VAL A 163 -12.88 5.77 -13.54
C VAL A 163 -11.61 6.31 -14.18
N LEU A 164 -10.91 7.21 -13.47
CA LEU A 164 -9.60 7.68 -13.92
C LEU A 164 -8.56 6.60 -13.67
N SER A 165 -8.01 6.07 -14.76
CA SER A 165 -6.87 5.16 -14.71
C SER A 165 -5.55 5.91 -14.59
N ALA A 166 -4.55 5.24 -14.03
CA ALA A 166 -3.22 5.79 -13.92
C ALA A 166 -2.60 6.09 -15.29
N ASP A 167 -2.92 5.28 -16.30
CA ASP A 167 -2.48 5.43 -17.70
C ASP A 167 -3.10 6.66 -18.38
N GLU A 168 -4.41 6.90 -18.22
CA GLU A 168 -5.08 8.12 -18.68
C GLU A 168 -4.48 9.38 -18.04
N CYS A 169 -4.05 9.24 -16.80
CA CYS A 169 -3.46 10.30 -16.00
C CYS A 169 -1.93 10.31 -16.03
N ALA A 170 -1.26 9.62 -16.96
CA ALA A 170 0.21 9.48 -16.93
C ALA A 170 0.96 10.83 -16.88
N GLU A 171 0.46 11.84 -17.60
CA GLU A 171 1.00 13.21 -17.59
C GLU A 171 0.37 14.13 -16.52
N HIS A 172 -0.58 13.62 -15.75
CA HIS A 172 -1.39 14.33 -14.75
C HIS A 172 -1.35 13.63 -13.38
N GLY A 173 -0.19 13.08 -13.00
CA GLY A 173 0.02 12.51 -11.67
C GLY A 173 -0.27 11.01 -11.53
N GLY A 174 -0.66 10.33 -12.60
CA GLY A 174 -0.82 8.88 -12.62
C GLY A 174 0.44 8.11 -12.24
N ILE A 175 1.63 8.73 -12.40
CA ILE A 175 2.93 8.17 -12.00
C ILE A 175 3.20 8.19 -10.49
N TYR A 176 2.41 8.94 -9.71
CA TYR A 176 2.59 9.02 -8.27
C TYR A 176 2.16 7.72 -7.61
N ASN A 177 2.94 7.25 -6.65
CA ASN A 177 2.64 6.02 -5.93
C ASN A 177 1.30 6.09 -5.20
N MET A 178 0.87 7.29 -4.79
CA MET A 178 -0.42 7.53 -4.12
C MET A 178 -1.57 7.86 -5.08
N PHE A 179 -1.45 7.63 -6.39
CA PHE A 179 -2.60 7.75 -7.28
C PHE A 179 -3.56 6.56 -7.06
N TRP A 180 -4.88 6.78 -7.06
CA TRP A 180 -5.86 5.78 -6.59
C TRP A 180 -5.87 4.46 -7.37
N SER A 181 -5.86 4.54 -8.71
CA SER A 181 -5.89 3.34 -9.56
C SER A 181 -4.49 2.83 -9.84
N GLY A 182 -4.36 1.51 -10.01
CA GLY A 182 -3.14 0.87 -10.50
C GLY A 182 -2.88 1.11 -11.99
N PRO A 183 -1.64 0.88 -12.48
CA PRO A 183 -1.35 0.83 -13.91
C PRO A 183 -2.09 -0.33 -14.58
N GLN A 184 -2.71 -0.11 -15.73
CA GLN A 184 -3.30 -1.16 -16.56
C GLN A 184 -2.29 -1.76 -17.54
N GLU A 185 -1.32 -0.95 -17.98
CA GLU A 185 -0.24 -1.39 -18.87
C GLU A 185 1.01 -1.82 -18.09
N SER A 186 1.66 -2.91 -18.50
CA SER A 186 2.77 -3.52 -17.75
C SER A 186 4.04 -2.67 -17.66
N ASP A 187 4.19 -1.67 -18.52
CA ASP A 187 5.38 -0.82 -18.59
C ASP A 187 5.19 0.51 -17.83
N PHE A 188 4.02 0.74 -17.23
CA PHE A 188 3.71 1.91 -16.43
C PHE A 188 3.86 1.59 -14.93
N LEU A 189 4.72 2.32 -14.21
CA LEU A 189 4.99 2.08 -12.78
C LEU A 189 4.68 3.31 -11.95
N GLN A 190 3.84 3.13 -10.93
CA GLN A 190 3.45 4.17 -9.97
C GLN A 190 4.38 4.20 -8.77
N HIS A 191 5.55 4.82 -8.93
CA HIS A 191 6.61 4.78 -7.93
C HIS A 191 7.07 6.14 -7.43
N THR A 192 6.50 7.21 -7.96
CA THR A 192 6.98 8.57 -7.65
C THR A 192 6.37 9.04 -6.33
N VAL A 193 7.21 9.57 -5.46
CA VAL A 193 6.79 10.28 -4.24
C VAL A 193 7.37 11.69 -4.31
N THR A 194 6.52 12.70 -4.13
CA THR A 194 6.90 14.11 -4.29
C THR A 194 7.66 14.67 -3.09
N GLU A 195 8.19 15.89 -3.20
CA GLU A 195 8.85 16.55 -2.08
C GLU A 195 7.85 16.93 -0.98
N GLY A 196 6.64 17.35 -1.36
CA GLY A 196 5.53 17.61 -0.45
C GLY A 196 5.06 16.34 0.27
N GLN A 197 4.97 15.20 -0.44
CA GLN A 197 4.70 13.92 0.21
C GLN A 197 5.83 13.52 1.16
N ARG A 198 7.10 13.70 0.76
CA ARG A 198 8.25 13.53 1.66
C ARG A 198 8.12 14.40 2.92
N PHE A 199 7.70 15.66 2.79
CA PHE A 199 7.50 16.55 3.93
C PHE A 199 6.52 15.98 4.96
N VAL A 200 5.42 15.36 4.50
CA VAL A 200 4.45 14.68 5.38
C VAL A 200 5.08 13.44 6.02
N LEU A 201 5.71 12.57 5.22
CA LEU A 201 6.30 11.32 5.70
C LEU A 201 7.36 11.58 6.80
N MET A 202 8.24 12.56 6.60
CA MET A 202 9.30 12.92 7.57
C MET A 202 8.77 13.45 8.91
N ARG A 203 7.48 13.76 9.03
CA ARG A 203 6.82 14.21 10.27
C ARG A 203 6.05 13.10 10.97
N ASN A 204 6.04 11.90 10.42
CA ASN A 204 5.48 10.76 11.10
C ASN A 204 6.37 10.38 12.30
N PRO A 205 5.82 10.15 13.51
CA PRO A 205 6.59 9.80 14.70
C PRO A 205 7.42 8.51 14.58
N MET A 206 7.15 7.66 13.59
CA MET A 206 7.97 6.48 13.29
C MET A 206 9.29 6.80 12.58
N VAL A 207 9.38 7.97 11.94
CA VAL A 207 10.58 8.35 11.20
C VAL A 207 11.59 8.90 12.20
N GLU A 208 12.62 8.10 12.46
CA GLU A 208 13.78 8.52 13.23
C GLU A 208 14.72 9.33 12.34
N THR A 209 15.15 10.49 12.81
CA THR A 209 16.16 11.32 12.13
C THR A 209 17.43 11.32 12.96
N TYR A 210 18.52 10.85 12.36
CA TYR A 210 19.85 10.75 12.98
C TYR A 210 20.85 11.67 12.28
#